data_AF-A0ABD0RWT6-F1
#
_entry.id   AF-A0ABD0RWT6-F1
#
_cell.length_a   1.000
_cell.length_b   1.000
_cell.length_c   1.000
_cell.angle_alpha   90.00
_cell.angle_beta   90.00
_cell.angle_gamma   90.00
#
_symmetry.space_group_name_H-M   'P 1'
#
loop_
_entity.id
_entity.type
_entity.pdbx_description
1 polymer ?
#
loop_
_entity_poly.entity_id
_entity_poly.type
_entity_poly.pdbx_seq_one_letter_code
_entity_poly.pdbx_strand_id
1 'polypeptide(L)'
;NPERIISTMTTQRHLTVGEDWSQDLHSVGRTELKYSYRFVCDEHYYGEGCSVFCRPRDDAFGHFTCGERGEIICDAGWKGQYCTE
;
A
#
# COMPACT_ATOMS: atom_id res chain seq x y z
N ASN A 1 -19.26 0.47 -34.10
CA ASN A 1 -18.73 -0.89 -33.89
C ASN A 1 -18.99 -1.26 -32.44
N PRO A 2 -20.03 -2.04 -32.10
CA PRO A 2 -20.34 -2.32 -30.70
C PRO A 2 -19.32 -3.30 -30.12
N GLU A 3 -18.79 -3.01 -28.93
CA GLU A 3 -17.83 -3.86 -28.22
C GLU A 3 -18.42 -5.28 -27.99
N ARG A 4 -17.71 -6.32 -28.45
CA ARG A 4 -18.09 -7.73 -28.29
C ARG A 4 -17.09 -8.41 -27.35
N ILE A 5 -17.57 -8.81 -26.17
CA ILE A 5 -16.76 -9.44 -25.11
C ILE A 5 -16.43 -10.89 -25.48
N ILE A 6 -15.16 -11.28 -25.30
CA ILE A 6 -14.66 -12.64 -25.57
C ILE A 6 -14.90 -13.57 -24.37
N SER A 7 -14.58 -13.12 -23.16
CA SER A 7 -14.71 -13.88 -21.91
C SER A 7 -14.74 -12.91 -20.72
N THR A 8 -15.42 -13.29 -19.64
CA THR A 8 -15.47 -12.53 -18.38
C THR A 8 -15.03 -13.41 -17.22
N MET A 9 -14.48 -12.78 -16.19
CA MET A 9 -13.95 -13.46 -15.02
C MET A 9 -14.25 -12.66 -13.76
N THR A 10 -14.69 -13.36 -12.72
CA THR A 10 -14.88 -12.81 -11.38
C THR A 10 -14.27 -13.78 -10.38
N THR A 11 -13.42 -13.29 -9.49
CA THR A 11 -12.75 -14.09 -8.47
C THR A 11 -12.57 -13.26 -7.20
N GLN A 12 -12.54 -13.92 -6.04
CA GLN A 12 -12.23 -13.29 -4.76
C GLN A 12 -10.88 -13.80 -4.27
N ARG A 13 -10.03 -12.86 -3.86
CA ARG A 13 -8.69 -13.12 -3.32
C ARG A 13 -8.43 -12.19 -2.15
N HIS A 14 -7.67 -12.67 -1.17
CA HIS A 14 -7.04 -11.82 -0.18
C HIS A 14 -5.65 -11.44 -0.71
N LEU A 15 -5.27 -10.17 -0.57
CA LEU A 15 -3.98 -9.64 -1.02
C LEU A 15 -3.40 -8.79 0.10
N THR A 16 -2.18 -9.09 0.51
CA THR A 16 -1.39 -8.29 1.45
C THR A 16 -0.67 -7.16 0.70
N VAL A 17 -0.39 -6.06 1.40
CA VAL A 17 0.50 -5.00 0.89
C VAL A 17 1.90 -5.58 0.65
N GLY A 18 2.54 -5.22 -0.46
CA GLY A 18 3.91 -5.60 -0.76
C GLY A 18 4.37 -5.23 -2.17
N GLU A 19 5.68 -5.19 -2.37
CA GLU A 19 6.28 -4.90 -3.68
C GLU A 19 6.25 -6.10 -4.64
N ASP A 20 6.13 -7.31 -4.08
CA ASP A 20 6.10 -8.57 -4.82
C ASP A 20 4.82 -8.73 -5.64
N TRP A 21 4.98 -9.20 -6.87
CA TRP A 21 3.85 -9.47 -7.76
C TRP A 21 3.15 -10.78 -7.39
N SER A 22 1.84 -10.71 -7.20
CA SER A 22 0.97 -11.89 -7.21
C SER A 22 0.63 -12.24 -8.66
N GLN A 23 0.88 -13.48 -9.06
CA GLN A 23 0.59 -13.97 -10.41
C GLN A 23 -0.56 -14.96 -10.36
N ASP A 24 -1.50 -14.86 -11.30
CA ASP A 24 -2.61 -15.80 -11.42
C ASP A 24 -2.85 -16.17 -12.89
N LEU A 25 -3.43 -17.36 -13.08
CA LEU A 25 -3.80 -17.92 -14.36
C LEU A 25 -5.25 -18.40 -14.28
N HIS A 26 -6.10 -17.78 -15.07
CA HIS A 26 -7.50 -18.16 -15.14
C HIS A 26 -7.86 -18.75 -16.49
N SER A 27 -8.25 -20.02 -16.47
CA SER A 27 -8.71 -20.75 -17.65
C SER A 27 -10.22 -20.97 -17.56
N VAL A 28 -10.98 -20.32 -18.45
CA VAL A 28 -12.44 -20.49 -18.55
C VAL A 28 -12.79 -20.90 -19.98
N GLY A 29 -13.37 -22.10 -20.13
CA GLY A 29 -13.73 -22.65 -21.43
C GLY A 29 -12.51 -22.79 -22.35
N ARG A 30 -12.49 -22.03 -23.44
CA ARG A 30 -11.39 -22.02 -24.44
C ARG A 30 -10.46 -20.81 -24.30
N THR A 31 -10.58 -20.08 -23.20
CA THR A 31 -9.84 -18.84 -22.97
C THR A 31 -8.95 -18.96 -21.76
N GLU A 32 -7.75 -18.39 -21.85
CA GLU A 32 -6.78 -18.33 -20.77
C GLU A 32 -6.36 -16.86 -20.58
N LEU A 33 -6.41 -16.40 -19.33
CA LEU A 33 -5.97 -15.08 -18.91
C LEU A 33 -4.86 -15.22 -17.87
N LYS A 34 -3.64 -14.88 -18.25
CA LYS A 34 -2.49 -14.77 -17.34
C LYS A 34 -2.32 -13.31 -16.96
N TYR A 35 -2.33 -13.02 -15.66
CA TYR A 35 -2.18 -11.65 -15.17
C TYR A 35 -1.35 -11.59 -13.89
N SER A 36 -0.94 -10.38 -13.54
CA SER A 36 -0.22 -10.11 -12.31
C SER A 36 -0.76 -8.84 -11.68
N TYR A 37 -0.82 -8.82 -10.36
CA TYR A 37 -1.31 -7.69 -9.59
C TYR A 37 -0.54 -7.58 -8.28
N ARG A 38 -0.44 -6.36 -7.74
CA ARG A 38 0.17 -6.07 -6.43
C ARG A 38 -0.50 -4.86 -5.82
N PHE A 39 -0.32 -4.69 -4.52
CA PHE A 39 -0.83 -3.54 -3.76
C PHE A 39 0.32 -2.92 -2.99
N VAL A 40 0.70 -1.70 -3.39
CA VAL A 40 1.84 -0.97 -2.83
C VAL A 40 1.31 0.30 -2.21
N CYS A 41 1.83 0.69 -1.05
CA CYS A 41 1.46 1.94 -0.43
C CYS A 41 1.99 3.13 -1.23
N ASP A 42 1.22 4.22 -1.21
CA ASP A 42 1.72 5.51 -1.65
C ASP A 42 2.84 5.99 -0.71
N GLU A 43 3.59 6.98 -1.17
CA GLU A 43 4.66 7.59 -0.37
C GLU A 43 4.10 8.07 0.99
N HIS A 44 4.86 7.82 2.06
CA HIS A 44 4.52 8.16 3.43
C HIS A 44 3.30 7.41 4.01
N TYR A 45 2.75 6.41 3.32
CA TYR A 45 1.73 5.51 3.86
C TYR A 45 2.31 4.15 4.24
N TYR A 46 1.92 3.65 5.41
CA TYR A 46 2.46 2.44 6.02
C TYR A 46 1.34 1.55 6.59
N GLY A 47 1.76 0.39 7.10
CA GLY A 47 0.89 -0.59 7.73
C GLY A 47 0.24 -1.55 6.73
N GLU A 48 -0.49 -2.54 7.27
CA GLU A 48 -1.05 -3.68 6.51
C GLU A 48 -2.08 -3.28 5.44
N GLY A 49 -2.59 -2.05 5.49
CA GLY A 49 -3.56 -1.52 4.54
C GLY A 49 -3.24 -0.11 4.04
N CYS A 50 -1.98 0.32 4.14
CA CYS A 50 -1.55 1.66 3.72
C CYS A 50 -2.39 2.80 4.34
N SER A 51 -2.80 2.65 5.60
CA SER A 51 -3.71 3.58 6.29
C SER A 51 -3.00 4.49 7.28
N VAL A 52 -1.74 4.20 7.62
CA VAL A 52 -0.95 4.99 8.56
C VAL A 52 -0.13 6.00 7.78
N PHE A 53 -0.45 7.29 7.89
CA PHE A 53 0.33 8.35 7.25
C PHE A 53 1.44 8.84 8.19
N CYS A 54 2.69 8.82 7.73
CA CYS A 54 3.81 9.44 8.41
C CYS A 54 4.81 10.03 7.42
N ARG A 55 4.99 11.35 7.47
CA ARG A 55 6.04 12.05 6.74
C ARG A 55 7.02 12.67 7.75
N PRO A 56 8.33 12.38 7.67
CA PRO A 56 9.31 12.97 8.57
C PRO A 56 9.23 14.50 8.57
N ARG A 57 9.50 15.11 9.72
CA ARG A 57 9.35 16.55 9.93
C ARG A 57 10.42 17.07 10.88
N ASP A 58 10.90 18.28 10.61
CA ASP A 58 11.82 19.02 11.47
C ASP A 58 11.49 20.51 11.34
N ASP A 59 10.34 20.91 11.89
CA ASP A 59 9.83 22.27 11.86
C ASP A 59 8.95 22.55 13.09
N ALA A 60 8.33 23.75 13.16
CA ALA A 60 7.51 24.15 14.30
C ALA A 60 6.33 23.21 14.65
N PHE A 61 5.94 22.31 13.74
CA PHE A 61 4.88 21.33 13.95
C PHE A 61 5.39 19.93 14.34
N GLY A 62 6.70 19.72 14.45
CA GLY A 62 7.27 18.47 14.96
C GLY A 62 8.70 18.19 14.50
N HIS A 63 9.39 17.41 15.32
CA HIS A 63 10.78 16.97 15.13
C HIS A 63 10.86 15.45 15.27
N PHE A 64 10.63 14.74 14.17
CA PHE A 64 10.50 13.29 14.16
C PHE A 64 10.81 12.63 12.82
N THR A 65 11.16 11.36 12.92
CA THR A 65 11.26 10.40 11.81
C THR A 65 10.13 9.39 11.86
N CYS A 66 9.95 8.63 10.77
CA CYS A 66 8.91 7.60 10.66
C CYS A 66 9.51 6.20 10.83
N GLY A 67 8.90 5.40 11.70
CA GLY A 67 9.22 3.98 11.86
C GLY A 67 8.71 3.13 10.69
N GLU A 68 9.04 1.85 10.71
CA GLU A 68 8.69 0.90 9.65
C GLU A 68 7.18 0.69 9.47
N ARG A 69 6.38 0.90 10.52
CA ARG A 69 4.91 0.80 10.45
C ARG A 69 4.24 2.18 10.41
N GLY A 70 5.02 3.24 10.18
CA GLY A 70 4.55 4.62 10.17
C GLY A 70 4.42 5.24 11.56
N GLU A 71 5.08 4.68 12.57
CA GLU A 71 5.14 5.28 13.91
C GLU A 71 5.90 6.61 13.88
N ILE A 72 5.44 7.60 14.64
CA ILE A 72 6.18 8.84 14.87
C ILE A 72 7.27 8.58 15.91
N ILE A 73 8.52 8.77 15.53
CA ILE A 73 9.69 8.59 16.40
C ILE A 73 10.34 9.96 16.64
N CYS A 74 10.20 10.49 17.84
CA CYS A 74 10.76 11.80 18.18
C CYS A 74 12.28 11.80 18.13
N ASP A 75 12.83 12.88 17.59
CA ASP A 75 14.27 13.13 17.63
C ASP A 75 14.76 13.42 19.05
N ALA A 76 16.07 13.30 19.27
CA ALA A 76 16.66 13.48 20.58
C ALA A 76 16.37 14.88 21.15
N GLY A 77 15.77 14.92 22.34
CA GLY A 77 15.38 16.16 23.02
C GLY A 77 13.92 16.57 22.80
N TRP A 78 13.19 15.87 21.92
CA TRP A 78 11.78 16.12 21.65
C TRP A 78 10.86 15.04 22.21
N LYS A 79 9.63 15.41 22.57
CA LYS A 79 8.60 14.51 23.09
C LYS A 79 7.18 14.99 22.74
N GLY A 80 6.19 14.21 23.18
CA GLY A 80 4.78 14.45 22.91
C GLY A 80 4.31 13.75 21.63
N GLN A 81 3.00 13.75 21.39
CA GLN A 81 2.38 12.99 20.29
C GLN A 81 2.89 13.41 18.90
N TYR A 82 3.29 14.68 18.74
CA TYR A 82 3.81 15.25 17.50
C TYR A 82 5.28 15.71 17.62
N CYS A 83 5.96 15.35 18.71
CA CYS A 83 7.36 15.71 18.95
C CYS A 83 7.63 17.21 18.89
N THR A 84 6.83 17.98 19.64
CA THR A 84 6.86 19.46 19.70
C THR A 84 7.26 20.01 21.06
N GLU A 85 7.49 19.16 22.05
CA GLU A 85 7.86 19.51 23.44
C GLU A 85 9.28 19.10 23.81
#